data_AF-A0A328TNS2-F1
#
_entry.id   AF-A0A328TNS2-F1
#
_cell.length_a   1.000
_cell.length_b   1.000
_cell.length_c   1.000
_cell.angle_alpha   90.00
_cell.angle_beta   90.00
_cell.angle_gamma   90.00
#
_symmetry.space_group_name_H-M   'P 1'
#
loop_
_entity.id
_entity.type
_entity.pdbx_description
1 polymer ?
#
loop_
_entity_poly.entity_id
_entity_poly.type
_entity_poly.pdbx_seq_one_letter_code
_entity_poly.pdbx_strand_id
1 'polypeptide(L)'
;MKQLIVFTLLALLAGCLAVQQQAESAGYISYTRHGNLQAQYPLVDLVRITGFGEVKLSLSFLVSCALAVSSTMLVTQALKPLAQSELASPLARIDHLGSYACRNIYHRAEGRLSEQATAEAWDLSSFRLQNGRHCCKVIDELAFRVIERSYLSKTLLTRRI
;
A
#
# COMPACT_ATOMS: atom_id res chain seq x y z
N MET A 1 -4.60 5.96 17.50
CA MET A 1 -3.86 7.25 17.55
C MET A 1 -2.47 7.14 18.18
N LYS A 2 -2.30 6.53 19.37
CA LYS A 2 -0.95 6.36 19.98
C LYS A 2 0.05 5.60 19.10
N GLN A 3 -0.37 4.52 18.43
CA GLN A 3 0.50 3.73 17.53
C GLN A 3 0.90 4.47 16.23
N LEU A 4 0.03 5.34 15.72
CA LEU A 4 0.25 6.13 14.50
C LEU A 4 1.36 7.17 14.71
N ILE A 5 1.38 7.82 15.87
CA ILE A 5 2.41 8.79 16.23
C ILE A 5 3.76 8.08 16.41
N VAL A 6 3.79 6.95 17.13
CA VAL A 6 5.04 6.22 17.43
C VAL A 6 5.73 5.72 16.15
N PHE A 7 5.00 5.11 15.21
CA PHE A 7 5.61 4.63 13.97
C PHE A 7 6.02 5.76 13.02
N THR A 8 5.25 6.87 12.97
CA THR A 8 5.62 8.04 12.15
C THR A 8 6.84 8.75 12.72
N LEU A 9 6.96 8.87 14.06
CA LEU A 9 8.14 9.41 14.74
C LEU A 9 9.37 8.52 14.55
N LEU A 10 9.20 7.19 14.62
CA LEU A 10 10.27 6.22 14.36
C LEU A 10 10.73 6.24 12.91
N ALA A 11 9.82 6.43 11.94
CA ALA A 11 10.19 6.59 10.53
C ALA A 11 11.02 7.85 10.27
N LEU A 12 10.77 8.93 11.02
CA LEU A 12 11.56 10.16 10.94
C LEU A 12 12.97 10.05 11.53
N LEU A 13 13.23 9.11 12.45
CA LEU A 13 14.49 9.01 13.18
C LEU A 13 15.34 7.76 12.85
N ALA A 14 14.72 6.64 12.44
CA ALA A 14 15.40 5.35 12.30
C ALA A 14 15.66 4.92 10.84
N GLY A 15 15.26 5.72 9.86
CA GLY A 15 15.30 5.32 8.46
C GLY A 15 14.24 4.28 8.13
N CYS A 16 13.81 4.25 6.87
CA CYS A 16 12.63 3.49 6.48
C CYS A 16 12.79 1.96 6.67
N LEU A 17 13.98 1.41 6.37
CA LEU A 17 14.22 -0.04 6.49
C LEU A 17 14.15 -0.52 7.94
N ALA A 18 14.54 0.29 8.92
CA ALA A 18 14.42 -0.08 10.33
C ALA A 18 12.95 -0.20 10.74
N VAL A 19 12.09 0.71 10.26
CA VAL A 19 10.65 0.64 10.48
C VAL A 19 10.06 -0.61 9.84
N GLN A 20 10.49 -0.96 8.63
CA GLN A 20 10.04 -2.18 7.96
C GLN A 20 10.44 -3.43 8.72
N GLN A 21 11.69 -3.51 9.18
CA GLN A 21 12.18 -4.64 9.97
C GLN A 21 11.42 -4.79 11.28
N GLN A 22 11.07 -3.68 11.95
CA GLN A 22 10.24 -3.70 13.15
C GLN A 22 8.80 -4.14 12.85
N ALA A 23 8.24 -3.72 11.71
CA ALA A 23 6.90 -4.12 11.31
C ALA A 23 6.83 -5.62 10.96
N GLU A 24 7.87 -6.14 10.30
CA GLU A 24 8.00 -7.56 9.98
C GLU A 24 8.19 -8.42 11.23
N SER A 25 9.06 -8.00 12.17
CA SER A 25 9.24 -8.73 13.44
C SER A 25 7.98 -8.75 14.31
N ALA A 26 7.12 -7.73 14.18
CA ALA A 26 5.81 -7.68 14.80
C ALA A 26 4.70 -8.40 14.01
N GLY A 27 5.02 -9.02 12.86
CA GLY A 27 4.07 -9.79 12.04
C GLY A 27 3.07 -8.95 11.25
N TYR A 28 3.32 -7.65 11.05
CA TYR A 28 2.42 -6.76 10.30
C TYR A 28 2.61 -6.84 8.78
N ILE A 29 3.80 -7.20 8.34
CA ILE A 29 4.19 -7.26 6.93
C ILE A 29 5.15 -8.43 6.72
N SER A 30 5.15 -8.97 5.51
CA SER A 30 6.21 -9.84 5.00
C SER A 30 6.73 -9.24 3.71
N TYR A 31 8.05 -9.14 3.58
CA TYR A 31 8.68 -8.55 2.40
C TYR A 31 10.06 -9.15 2.12
N THR A 32 10.57 -8.93 0.91
CA THR A 32 11.97 -9.18 0.57
C THR A 32 12.61 -7.89 0.11
N ARG A 33 13.84 -7.61 0.56
CA ARG A 33 14.63 -6.49 0.02
C ARG A 33 15.01 -6.76 -1.43
N HIS A 34 14.80 -5.77 -2.29
CA HIS A 34 15.21 -5.83 -3.68
C HIS A 34 16.45 -4.95 -3.95
N GLY A 35 16.59 -3.83 -3.23
CA GLY A 35 17.68 -2.89 -3.41
C GLY A 35 17.36 -1.83 -4.46
N ASN A 36 18.36 -1.36 -5.18
CA ASN A 36 18.20 -0.26 -6.12
C ASN A 36 17.96 -0.80 -7.54
N LEU A 37 17.04 -0.18 -8.28
CA LEU A 37 16.87 -0.44 -9.70
C LEU A 37 17.36 0.76 -10.50
N GLN A 38 18.32 0.51 -11.40
CA GLN A 38 18.73 1.46 -12.42
C GLN A 38 17.70 1.43 -13.56
N ALA A 39 16.62 2.17 -13.38
CA ALA A 39 15.71 2.52 -14.46
C ALA A 39 16.09 3.91 -15.00
N GLN A 40 15.30 4.42 -15.96
CA GLN A 40 15.43 5.80 -16.47
C GLN A 40 15.43 6.85 -15.33
N TYR A 41 14.89 6.49 -14.16
CA TYR A 41 15.03 7.20 -12.90
C TYR A 41 15.42 6.19 -11.81
N PRO A 42 16.43 6.49 -10.97
CA PRO A 42 16.91 5.55 -9.97
C PRO A 42 15.84 5.32 -8.90
N LEU A 43 15.43 4.07 -8.76
CA LEU A 43 14.60 3.64 -7.65
C LEU A 43 15.52 3.15 -6.53
N VAL A 44 15.37 3.72 -5.36
CA VAL A 44 16.21 3.42 -4.19
C VAL A 44 15.44 2.65 -3.14
N ASP A 45 16.13 1.74 -2.46
CA ASP A 45 15.61 0.98 -1.32
C ASP A 45 14.26 0.30 -1.59
N LEU A 46 14.14 -0.34 -2.77
CA LEU A 46 12.93 -1.07 -3.12
C LEU A 46 12.77 -2.32 -2.28
N VAL A 47 11.52 -2.59 -1.92
CA VAL A 47 11.10 -3.83 -1.28
C VAL A 47 9.98 -4.47 -2.07
N ARG A 48 9.93 -5.79 -2.04
CA ARG A 48 8.83 -6.58 -2.59
C ARG A 48 7.97 -7.07 -1.44
N ILE A 49 6.75 -6.56 -1.34
CA ILE A 49 5.78 -7.00 -0.33
C ILE A 49 5.15 -8.32 -0.78
N THR A 50 5.08 -9.27 0.15
CA THR A 50 4.46 -10.60 -0.07
C THR A 50 3.17 -10.79 0.73
N GLY A 51 2.95 -10.02 1.79
CA GLY A 51 1.71 -10.05 2.57
C GLY A 51 1.69 -9.05 3.72
N PHE A 52 0.53 -8.91 4.36
CA PHE A 52 0.32 -8.06 5.53
C PHE A 52 -0.24 -8.86 6.71
N GLY A 53 0.64 -9.53 7.44
CA GLY A 53 0.26 -10.51 8.47
C GLY A 53 -0.67 -11.57 7.87
N GLU A 54 -1.87 -11.71 8.42
CA GLU A 54 -2.88 -12.67 7.95
C GLU A 54 -3.57 -12.27 6.63
N VAL A 55 -3.43 -11.00 6.19
CA VAL A 55 -4.06 -10.51 4.97
C VAL A 55 -3.20 -10.90 3.77
N LYS A 56 -3.76 -11.76 2.91
CA LYS A 56 -3.11 -12.23 1.68
C LYS A 56 -3.19 -11.17 0.57
N LEU A 57 -2.27 -11.26 -0.38
CA LEU A 57 -2.26 -10.44 -1.60
C LEU A 57 -2.58 -11.28 -2.83
N SER A 58 -3.10 -10.65 -3.89
CA SER A 58 -3.27 -11.31 -5.18
C SER A 58 -1.95 -11.72 -5.83
N LEU A 59 -0.94 -10.88 -5.66
CA LEU A 59 0.41 -11.04 -6.18
C LEU A 59 1.39 -10.26 -5.29
N SER A 60 2.67 -10.64 -5.30
CA SER A 60 3.70 -9.79 -4.67
C SER A 60 4.01 -8.58 -5.54
N PHE A 61 4.31 -7.43 -4.95
CA PHE A 61 4.56 -6.20 -5.71
C PHE A 61 5.76 -5.42 -5.17
N LEU A 62 6.48 -4.77 -6.10
CA LEU A 62 7.60 -3.89 -5.79
C LEU A 62 7.09 -2.49 -5.46
N VAL A 63 7.61 -1.94 -4.38
CA VAL A 63 7.31 -0.60 -3.87
C VAL A 63 8.59 0.04 -3.37
N SER A 64 8.61 1.37 -3.28
CA SER A 64 9.60 2.05 -2.45
C SER A 64 9.43 1.66 -0.98
N CYS A 65 10.48 1.83 -0.20
CA CYS A 65 10.38 1.60 1.24
C CYS A 65 9.31 2.51 1.88
N ALA A 66 9.22 3.79 1.47
CA ALA A 66 8.25 4.73 2.01
C ALA A 66 6.81 4.26 1.75
N LEU A 67 6.50 3.87 0.51
CA LEU A 67 5.20 3.31 0.16
C LEU A 67 4.94 2.00 0.92
N ALA A 68 5.95 1.19 1.18
CA ALA A 68 5.78 -0.01 2.00
C ALA A 68 5.33 0.35 3.43
N VAL A 69 5.86 1.41 4.04
CA VAL A 69 5.48 1.80 5.41
C VAL A 69 4.03 2.27 5.40
N SER A 70 3.70 3.16 4.45
CA SER A 70 2.34 3.68 4.30
C SER A 70 1.33 2.57 3.99
N SER A 71 1.69 1.58 3.16
CA SER A 71 0.83 0.44 2.84
C SER A 71 0.58 -0.45 4.07
N THR A 72 1.62 -0.72 4.87
CA THR A 72 1.47 -1.46 6.14
C THR A 72 0.53 -0.73 7.09
N MET A 73 0.67 0.60 7.23
CA MET A 73 -0.23 1.40 8.06
C MET A 73 -1.66 1.39 7.54
N LEU A 74 -1.86 1.59 6.24
CA LEU A 74 -3.17 1.55 5.59
C LEU A 74 -3.88 0.23 5.89
N VAL A 75 -3.20 -0.90 5.69
CA VAL A 75 -3.79 -2.22 5.89
C VAL A 75 -4.09 -2.46 7.37
N THR A 76 -3.12 -2.23 8.24
CA THR A 76 -3.23 -2.59 9.67
C THR A 76 -4.15 -1.67 10.45
N GLN A 77 -4.15 -0.36 10.15
CA GLN A 77 -4.83 0.64 10.96
C GLN A 77 -6.14 1.13 10.36
N ALA A 78 -6.34 0.97 9.05
CA ALA A 78 -7.56 1.41 8.39
C ALA A 78 -8.35 0.25 7.80
N LEU A 79 -7.78 -0.53 6.88
CA LEU A 79 -8.56 -1.55 6.15
C LEU A 79 -9.00 -2.71 7.04
N LYS A 80 -8.12 -3.26 7.88
CA LYS A 80 -8.49 -4.35 8.80
C LYS A 80 -9.57 -3.91 9.80
N PRO A 81 -9.43 -2.79 10.54
CA PRO A 81 -10.48 -2.33 11.44
C PRO A 81 -11.81 -2.03 10.75
N LEU A 82 -11.76 -1.38 9.57
CA LEU A 82 -12.96 -0.96 8.86
C LEU A 82 -13.72 -2.16 8.26
N ALA A 83 -13.01 -3.19 7.78
CA ALA A 83 -13.63 -4.45 7.37
C ALA A 83 -14.39 -5.10 8.55
N GLN A 84 -13.79 -5.11 9.74
CA GLN A 84 -14.43 -5.65 10.92
C GLN A 84 -15.63 -4.82 11.38
N SER A 85 -15.52 -3.50 11.46
CA SER A 85 -16.57 -2.63 12.01
C SER A 85 -17.74 -2.43 11.06
N GLU A 86 -17.48 -2.24 9.76
CA GLU A 86 -18.53 -1.90 8.79
C GLU A 86 -19.08 -3.12 8.06
N LEU A 87 -18.24 -4.14 7.84
CA LEU A 87 -18.60 -5.31 7.04
C LEU A 87 -18.82 -6.57 7.90
N ALA A 88 -18.68 -6.42 9.22
CA ALA A 88 -18.84 -7.48 10.22
C ALA A 88 -18.01 -8.74 9.91
N SER A 89 -16.86 -8.59 9.23
CA SER A 89 -15.99 -9.71 8.89
C SER A 89 -14.55 -9.26 8.65
N PRO A 90 -13.55 -10.02 9.12
CA PRO A 90 -12.16 -9.67 8.91
C PRO A 90 -11.75 -9.66 7.43
N LEU A 91 -10.83 -8.77 7.08
CA LEU A 91 -10.19 -8.75 5.78
C LEU A 91 -9.28 -9.97 5.62
N ALA A 92 -9.49 -10.75 4.56
CA ALA A 92 -8.72 -11.96 4.28
C ALA A 92 -7.74 -11.79 3.11
N ARG A 93 -8.12 -11.03 2.08
CA ARG A 93 -7.25 -10.81 0.91
C ARG A 93 -7.52 -9.46 0.24
N ILE A 94 -6.45 -8.87 -0.29
CA ILE A 94 -6.47 -7.68 -1.13
C ILE A 94 -6.04 -8.08 -2.53
N ASP A 95 -6.93 -7.88 -3.50
CA ASP A 95 -6.59 -8.02 -4.91
C ASP A 95 -6.18 -6.63 -5.45
N HIS A 96 -5.04 -6.54 -6.13
CA HIS A 96 -4.46 -5.28 -6.62
C HIS A 96 -3.75 -5.47 -7.96
N LEU A 97 -3.46 -4.36 -8.65
CA LEU A 97 -2.77 -4.36 -9.95
C LEU A 97 -1.24 -4.18 -9.82
N GLY A 98 -0.77 -3.82 -8.64
CA GLY A 98 0.65 -3.63 -8.34
C GLY A 98 0.95 -2.16 -8.07
N SER A 99 2.25 -1.82 -8.03
CA SER A 99 2.71 -0.46 -7.74
C SER A 99 3.71 0.08 -8.77
N TYR A 100 4.43 -0.81 -9.45
CA TYR A 100 5.44 -0.44 -10.41
C TYR A 100 5.00 -0.73 -11.84
N ALA A 101 4.85 0.32 -12.63
CA ALA A 101 4.67 0.26 -14.08
C ALA A 101 5.41 1.43 -14.71
N CYS A 102 6.54 1.18 -15.38
CA CYS A 102 7.26 2.22 -16.13
C CYS A 102 6.42 2.71 -17.30
N ARG A 103 5.65 3.77 -17.07
CA ARG A 103 4.99 4.55 -18.13
C ARG A 103 4.89 6.01 -17.71
N ASN A 104 5.08 6.91 -18.66
CA ASN A 104 4.84 8.33 -18.44
C ASN A 104 3.35 8.59 -18.17
N ILE A 105 3.02 9.64 -17.42
CA ILE A 105 1.61 10.04 -17.24
C ILE A 105 1.04 10.38 -18.62
N TYR A 106 -0.13 9.79 -18.95
CA TYR A 106 -0.85 9.99 -20.23
C TYR A 106 -0.11 9.51 -21.50
N HIS A 107 0.80 8.53 -21.41
CA HIS A 107 1.52 7.98 -22.57
C HIS A 107 2.33 9.01 -23.39
N ARG A 108 2.65 10.18 -22.83
CA ARG A 108 3.42 11.22 -23.53
C ARG A 108 4.91 10.88 -23.50
N ALA A 109 5.65 11.23 -24.54
CA ALA A 109 7.11 11.06 -24.58
C ALA A 109 7.83 11.91 -23.51
N GLU A 110 7.23 13.04 -23.11
CA GLU A 110 7.77 14.00 -22.14
C GLU A 110 6.69 14.43 -21.12
N GLY A 111 7.08 14.66 -19.87
CA GLY A 111 6.18 15.15 -18.80
C GLY A 111 6.51 14.61 -17.41
N ARG A 112 5.72 15.02 -16.40
CA ARG A 112 5.84 14.51 -15.02
C ARG A 112 5.64 12.99 -15.01
N LEU A 113 6.49 12.26 -14.29
CA LEU A 113 6.36 10.82 -14.10
C LEU A 113 5.14 10.46 -13.26
N SER A 114 4.57 9.28 -13.53
CA SER A 114 3.54 8.70 -12.68
C SER A 114 4.17 8.28 -11.37
N GLU A 115 3.44 8.39 -10.26
CA GLU A 115 3.85 7.81 -8.97
C GLU A 115 4.09 6.28 -9.11
N GLN A 116 3.45 5.62 -10.09
CA GLN A 116 3.71 4.22 -10.43
C GLN A 116 5.06 3.98 -11.10
N ALA A 117 5.62 4.98 -11.78
CA ALA A 117 6.96 4.89 -12.37
C ALA A 117 8.05 4.96 -11.30
N THR A 118 7.74 5.55 -10.13
CA THR A 118 8.64 5.63 -8.97
C THR A 118 8.30 4.62 -7.88
N ALA A 119 7.36 3.69 -8.12
CA ALA A 119 6.88 2.72 -7.13
C ALA A 119 6.32 3.37 -5.85
N GLU A 120 5.66 4.52 -6.01
CA GLU A 120 5.03 5.36 -4.97
C GLU A 120 3.50 5.36 -5.02
N ALA A 121 2.89 4.55 -5.90
CA ALA A 121 1.44 4.34 -5.95
C ALA A 121 1.10 2.85 -5.88
N TRP A 122 0.02 2.46 -5.20
CA TRP A 122 -0.45 1.07 -5.12
C TRP A 122 -1.91 0.97 -5.55
N ASP A 123 -2.17 0.29 -6.67
CA ASP A 123 -3.49 0.24 -7.30
C ASP A 123 -4.33 -0.91 -6.76
N LEU A 124 -5.31 -0.61 -5.90
CA LEU A 124 -6.22 -1.61 -5.32
C LEU A 124 -7.39 -1.92 -6.27
N SER A 125 -7.77 -3.20 -6.38
CA SER A 125 -8.85 -3.64 -7.27
C SER A 125 -10.08 -4.17 -6.54
N SER A 126 -9.90 -4.95 -5.46
CA SER A 126 -11.01 -5.48 -4.66
C SER A 126 -10.53 -6.09 -3.34
N PHE A 127 -11.48 -6.36 -2.45
CA PHE A 127 -11.24 -6.97 -1.14
C PHE A 127 -12.03 -8.27 -0.99
N ARG A 128 -11.45 -9.26 -0.32
CA ARG A 128 -12.12 -10.49 0.10
C ARG A 128 -12.13 -10.59 1.62
N LEU A 129 -13.30 -10.88 2.17
CA LEU A 129 -13.50 -11.07 3.60
C LEU A 129 -13.43 -12.55 3.97
N GLN A 130 -13.20 -12.85 5.24
CA GLN A 130 -13.15 -14.24 5.73
C GLN A 130 -14.48 -14.98 5.55
N ASN A 131 -15.61 -14.28 5.58
CA ASN A 131 -16.94 -14.86 5.31
C ASN A 131 -17.22 -15.15 3.82
N GLY A 132 -16.22 -15.04 2.94
CA GLY A 132 -16.35 -15.33 1.51
C GLY A 132 -16.91 -14.19 0.66
N ARG A 133 -17.34 -13.07 1.27
CA ARG A 133 -17.79 -11.89 0.52
C ARG A 133 -16.62 -11.30 -0.28
N HIS A 134 -16.89 -11.05 -1.56
CA HIS A 134 -16.00 -10.32 -2.45
C HIS A 134 -16.60 -8.95 -2.74
N CYS A 135 -15.82 -7.92 -2.49
CA CYS A 135 -16.31 -6.56 -2.44
C CYS A 135 -15.50 -5.68 -3.40
N CYS A 136 -16.06 -5.45 -4.59
CA CYS A 136 -15.53 -4.49 -5.56
C CYS A 136 -16.04 -3.06 -5.29
N LYS A 137 -17.30 -2.93 -4.85
CA LYS A 137 -18.00 -1.65 -4.60
C LYS A 137 -17.58 -0.94 -3.31
N VAL A 138 -16.87 -1.66 -2.46
CA VAL A 138 -16.46 -1.24 -1.13
C VAL A 138 -15.17 -0.42 -1.18
N ILE A 139 -14.52 -0.31 -2.35
CA ILE A 139 -13.52 0.73 -2.57
C ILE A 139 -14.18 2.10 -2.36
N ASP A 140 -15.43 2.33 -2.77
CA ASP A 140 -16.06 3.63 -2.53
C ASP A 140 -16.40 3.83 -1.04
N GLU A 141 -16.99 2.87 -0.34
CA GLU A 141 -17.33 3.04 1.09
C GLU A 141 -16.11 3.03 2.03
N LEU A 142 -15.11 2.16 1.79
CA LEU A 142 -13.88 2.14 2.58
C LEU A 142 -12.96 3.30 2.17
N ALA A 143 -12.76 3.58 0.89
CA ALA A 143 -11.89 4.67 0.47
C ALA A 143 -12.50 6.03 0.80
N PHE A 144 -13.82 6.27 0.64
CA PHE A 144 -14.42 7.55 1.02
C PHE A 144 -14.21 7.85 2.51
N ARG A 145 -14.34 6.83 3.38
CA ARG A 145 -14.11 7.00 4.84
C ARG A 145 -12.64 7.04 5.24
N VAL A 146 -11.74 6.37 4.50
CA VAL A 146 -10.28 6.53 4.67
C VAL A 146 -9.81 7.90 4.18
N ILE A 147 -10.41 8.44 3.12
CA ILE A 147 -10.14 9.77 2.58
C ILE A 147 -10.66 10.88 3.53
N GLU A 148 -11.84 10.72 4.12
CA GLU A 148 -12.37 11.66 5.13
C GLU A 148 -11.48 11.77 6.40
N ARG A 149 -10.71 10.73 6.73
CA ARG A 149 -9.76 10.75 7.86
C ARG A 149 -8.32 11.14 7.48
N SER A 150 -8.06 11.48 6.21
CA SER A 150 -6.79 11.96 5.62
C SER A 150 -5.53 11.12 5.89
N TYR A 151 -5.02 10.41 4.88
CA TYR A 151 -3.58 10.06 4.73
C TYR A 151 -3.14 9.74 3.28
N LEU A 152 -4.03 9.79 2.29
CA LEU A 152 -3.69 9.49 0.89
C LEU A 152 -4.05 10.70 0.04
N SER A 153 -3.02 11.33 -0.53
CA SER A 153 -3.18 12.31 -1.61
C SER A 153 -4.14 11.77 -2.66
N LYS A 154 -4.87 12.67 -3.33
CA LYS A 154 -5.93 12.46 -4.35
C LYS A 154 -5.55 11.56 -5.56
N THR A 155 -4.44 10.82 -5.53
CA THR A 155 -3.88 10.10 -6.68
C THR A 155 -4.29 8.63 -6.78
N LEU A 156 -4.85 8.01 -5.72
CA LEU A 156 -5.22 6.56 -5.73
C LEU A 156 -6.54 6.24 -6.46
N LEU A 157 -7.22 7.24 -7.02
CA LEU A 157 -8.47 7.08 -7.77
C LEU A 157 -8.36 7.79 -9.13
N THR A 158 -7.30 7.52 -9.89
CA THR A 158 -7.37 7.80 -11.32
C THR A 158 -8.18 6.70 -12.00
N ARG A 159 -9.46 7.04 -12.20
CA ARG A 159 -10.46 6.47 -13.10
C ARG A 159 -9.91 5.47 -14.12
N ARG A 160 -10.67 4.37 -14.30
CA ARG A 160 -10.83 3.68 -15.59
C ARG A 160 -10.80 4.71 -16.72
N ILE A 161 -9.79 4.61 -17.58
CA ILE A 161 -9.92 4.83 -19.02
C ILE A 161 -9.53 3.49 -19.63
#